data_AF-M5RH81-F1
#
_entry.id   AF-M5RH81-F1
#
_cell.length_a   1.000
_cell.length_b   1.000
_cell.length_c   1.000
_cell.angle_alpha   90.00
_cell.angle_beta   90.00
_cell.angle_gamma   90.00
#
_symmetry.space_group_name_H-M   'P 1'
#
loop_
_entity.id
_entity.type
_entity.pdbx_description
1 polymer ?
#
loop_
_entity_poly.entity_id
_entity_poly.type
_entity_poly.pdbx_seq_one_letter_code
_entity_poly.pdbx_strand_id
1 'polypeptide(L)'
;MNRFIPFKMILIAATGLIPVSVSGQTHHAGPAHDHASANVAATAEHPVQGPHGGSLRQKGEIQLETVVSQGGIQLFVYDRAGSPVAVQQGRGAALLRVEGNAKRYRYDLLPDGKGGLSAVVNLSAIAGRQIEIDVQLVGVPSTSGQAVVFKEVATVPASETQLAAAAIARQEICPVSGKPLGSMGDPIAVDANGQKIYVCCAGCVNAVKSNPAKYASGRPEITVTSATAADAALVAKQAKCPVMDEPLGSMGQPVKVMVGDKPIFLCCKGCVKKIKAEPAKYLAAVYGDSAKPTKQVSASVPARGESVREGVLKVTAADAPFIAKQVKCPVMDEPLDAMGGPFKVNAVGKAIYICCPGCAKKIAADPAKYLTILKSQGVQAPELR
;
A
#
# COMPACT_ATOMS: atom_id res chain seq x y z
N MET A 1 -35.59 54.02 4.45
CA MET A 1 -36.10 54.65 3.21
C MET A 1 -34.90 54.97 2.33
N ASN A 2 -34.80 54.67 1.02
CA ASN A 2 -35.76 54.53 -0.09
C ASN A 2 -36.06 55.85 -0.84
N ARG A 3 -36.03 55.77 -2.19
CA ARG A 3 -36.07 56.82 -3.25
C ARG A 3 -34.74 57.54 -3.55
N PHE A 4 -34.44 58.02 -4.76
CA PHE A 4 -34.58 57.59 -6.19
C PHE A 4 -34.39 58.85 -7.08
N ILE A 5 -33.44 58.80 -8.05
CA ILE A 5 -33.59 59.13 -9.50
C ILE A 5 -34.25 60.48 -9.91
N PRO A 6 -33.63 61.33 -10.77
CA PRO A 6 -33.57 61.03 -12.22
C PRO A 6 -32.36 61.50 -13.09
N PHE A 7 -32.23 60.84 -14.27
CA PHE A 7 -31.85 61.26 -15.66
C PHE A 7 -31.12 62.62 -15.91
N LYS A 8 -30.31 62.88 -16.97
CA LYS A 8 -29.78 62.19 -18.21
C LYS A 8 -28.77 63.20 -18.88
N MET A 9 -28.04 63.03 -20.01
CA MET A 9 -27.56 61.98 -20.96
C MET A 9 -26.46 62.63 -21.87
N ILE A 10 -26.04 61.99 -22.99
CA ILE A 10 -25.09 62.44 -24.04
C ILE A 10 -23.62 62.24 -23.62
N LEU A 11 -22.82 61.27 -24.12
CA LEU A 11 -22.58 60.65 -25.45
C LEU A 11 -21.46 61.34 -26.26
N ILE A 12 -20.26 60.73 -26.23
CA ILE A 12 -19.21 60.80 -27.26
C ILE A 12 -18.74 59.34 -27.50
N ALA A 13 -18.38 59.00 -28.74
CA ALA A 13 -18.15 57.63 -29.18
C ALA A 13 -16.68 57.19 -29.13
N ALA A 14 -16.46 55.87 -29.18
CA ALA A 14 -15.14 55.26 -29.38
C ALA A 14 -15.04 54.65 -30.79
N THR A 15 -13.88 54.82 -31.43
CA THR A 15 -13.51 54.16 -32.69
C THR A 15 -12.05 53.71 -32.61
N GLY A 16 -11.81 52.41 -32.78
CA GLY A 16 -10.47 51.86 -32.96
C GLY A 16 -10.11 51.75 -34.45
N LEU A 17 -8.81 51.57 -34.74
CA LEU A 17 -8.33 51.28 -36.09
C LEU A 17 -7.37 50.09 -36.06
N ILE A 18 -7.66 49.12 -36.93
CA ILE A 18 -6.79 48.00 -37.29
C ILE A 18 -6.56 48.12 -38.80
N PRO A 19 -5.32 47.99 -39.30
CA PRO A 19 -5.06 47.51 -40.65
C PRO A 19 -4.37 46.14 -40.61
N VAL A 20 -4.62 45.32 -41.64
CA VAL A 20 -4.10 43.95 -41.77
C VAL A 20 -3.03 43.86 -42.87
N SER A 21 -2.03 43.02 -42.59
CA SER A 21 -0.97 42.45 -43.44
C SER A 21 -0.87 42.83 -44.93
N VAL A 22 0.36 43.13 -45.35
CA VAL A 22 0.89 42.81 -46.68
C VAL A 22 2.13 41.92 -46.49
N SER A 23 2.23 40.84 -47.28
CA SER A 23 3.33 39.88 -47.20
C SER A 23 4.57 40.36 -47.98
N GLY A 24 5.76 40.14 -47.42
CA GLY A 24 7.04 40.27 -48.12
C GLY A 24 7.98 39.15 -47.70
N GLN A 25 8.23 38.18 -48.60
CA GLN A 25 9.22 37.13 -48.38
C GLN A 25 10.57 37.53 -48.99
N THR A 26 11.62 37.55 -48.16
CA THR A 26 12.98 37.22 -48.58
C THR A 26 13.69 36.50 -47.44
N HIS A 27 14.36 35.39 -47.76
CA HIS A 27 15.19 34.67 -46.81
C HIS A 27 16.59 35.29 -46.78
N HIS A 28 17.20 35.37 -45.60
CA HIS A 28 18.61 35.01 -45.40
C HIS A 28 18.83 34.65 -43.92
N ALA A 29 19.69 33.67 -43.66
CA ALA A 29 19.98 33.16 -42.33
C ALA A 29 21.41 33.52 -41.90
N GLY A 30 21.58 33.87 -40.62
CA GLY A 30 22.88 34.06 -39.97
C GLY A 30 22.70 33.89 -38.45
N PRO A 31 23.54 33.10 -37.77
CA PRO A 31 23.38 32.83 -36.34
C PRO A 31 23.93 33.98 -35.48
N ALA A 32 23.14 34.43 -34.51
CA ALA A 32 23.60 35.35 -33.47
C ALA A 32 24.30 34.58 -32.32
N HIS A 33 25.40 35.13 -31.81
CA HIS A 33 26.09 34.63 -30.62
C HIS A 33 25.79 35.54 -29.42
N ASP A 34 24.87 35.14 -28.55
CA ASP A 34 24.62 35.81 -27.28
C ASP A 34 25.44 35.19 -26.14
N HIS A 35 26.37 35.96 -25.58
CA HIS A 35 27.22 35.55 -24.45
C HIS A 35 26.55 35.88 -23.10
N ALA A 36 25.58 35.06 -22.69
CA ALA A 36 24.98 35.14 -21.36
C ALA A 36 25.86 34.43 -20.30
N SER A 37 26.72 35.18 -19.60
CA SER A 37 27.54 34.67 -18.49
C SER A 37 26.69 34.32 -17.26
N ALA A 38 26.24 33.06 -17.18
CA ALA A 38 25.55 32.54 -16.00
C ALA A 38 26.55 32.21 -14.88
N ASN A 39 26.37 32.84 -13.71
CA ASN A 39 27.24 32.65 -12.55
C ASN A 39 26.93 31.29 -11.88
N VAL A 40 27.81 30.30 -12.06
CA VAL A 40 27.59 28.93 -11.56
C VAL A 40 27.84 28.87 -10.06
N ALA A 41 26.79 29.13 -9.27
CA ALA A 41 26.74 28.74 -7.87
C ALA A 41 26.88 27.21 -7.77
N ALA A 42 27.78 26.72 -6.92
CA ALA A 42 28.08 25.30 -6.79
C ALA A 42 26.91 24.53 -6.17
N THR A 43 26.01 24.01 -7.01
CA THR A 43 25.01 23.01 -6.62
C THR A 43 25.71 21.75 -6.16
N ALA A 44 25.43 21.29 -4.95
CA ALA A 44 25.93 20.00 -4.47
C ALA A 44 25.36 18.89 -5.36
N GLU A 45 26.23 18.25 -6.15
CA GLU A 45 25.84 17.18 -7.06
C GLU A 45 25.31 15.98 -6.27
N HIS A 46 24.04 15.65 -6.49
CA HIS A 46 23.53 14.32 -6.15
C HIS A 46 24.41 13.28 -6.87
N PRO A 47 24.88 12.22 -6.21
CA PRO A 47 25.70 11.22 -6.86
C PRO A 47 24.90 10.57 -7.99
N VAL A 48 25.39 10.70 -9.22
CA VAL A 48 24.84 10.00 -10.38
C VAL A 48 24.90 8.51 -10.08
N GLN A 49 23.80 7.79 -10.30
CA GLN A 49 23.77 6.35 -10.06
C GLN A 49 24.31 5.60 -11.28
N GLY A 50 25.25 4.69 -11.07
CA GLY A 50 25.85 3.90 -12.15
C GLY A 50 25.02 2.68 -12.56
N PRO A 51 25.45 1.94 -13.61
CA PRO A 51 24.73 0.79 -14.16
C PRO A 51 24.47 -0.36 -13.18
N HIS A 52 25.28 -0.51 -12.13
CA HIS A 52 25.13 -1.52 -11.08
C HIS A 52 24.44 -0.98 -9.82
N GLY A 53 23.95 0.26 -9.85
CA GLY A 53 23.26 0.93 -8.75
C GLY A 53 24.18 1.64 -7.74
N GLY A 54 25.49 1.73 -8.01
CA GLY A 54 26.49 2.37 -7.17
C GLY A 54 26.62 3.88 -7.40
N SER A 55 27.53 4.53 -6.65
CA SER A 55 27.86 5.95 -6.82
C SER A 55 28.87 6.16 -7.95
N LEU A 56 28.46 6.86 -9.00
CA LEU A 56 29.30 7.19 -10.15
C LEU A 56 30.07 8.50 -9.92
N ARG A 57 31.38 8.49 -10.17
CA ARG A 57 32.31 9.62 -10.01
C ARG A 57 33.25 9.73 -11.22
N GLN A 58 33.34 10.90 -11.84
CA GLN A 58 34.36 11.13 -12.88
C GLN A 58 35.72 11.50 -12.25
N LYS A 59 36.81 10.96 -12.81
CA LYS A 59 38.21 11.27 -12.46
C LYS A 59 39.06 11.33 -13.73
N GLY A 60 39.20 12.54 -14.28
CA GLY A 60 39.87 12.74 -15.57
C GLY A 60 39.07 12.09 -16.71
N GLU A 61 39.75 11.26 -17.51
CA GLU A 61 39.18 10.58 -18.68
C GLU A 61 38.49 9.23 -18.34
N ILE A 62 38.37 8.87 -17.05
CA ILE A 62 37.60 7.71 -16.59
C ILE A 62 36.44 8.10 -15.67
N GLN A 63 35.41 7.26 -15.64
CA GLN A 63 34.35 7.26 -14.63
C GLN A 63 34.47 6.01 -13.76
N LEU A 64 34.04 6.12 -12.50
CA LEU A 64 34.20 5.11 -11.45
C LEU A 64 32.88 4.90 -10.73
N GLU A 65 32.34 3.68 -10.74
CA GLU A 65 31.13 3.32 -9.99
C GLU A 65 31.50 2.49 -8.76
N THR A 66 31.33 3.05 -7.56
CA THR A 66 31.49 2.31 -6.31
C THR A 66 30.16 1.69 -5.87
N VAL A 67 30.11 0.36 -5.79
CA VAL A 67 28.98 -0.41 -5.24
C VAL A 67 29.34 -0.88 -3.84
N VAL A 68 28.62 -0.38 -2.82
CA VAL A 68 28.78 -0.81 -1.43
C VAL A 68 27.66 -1.79 -1.07
N SER A 69 28.04 -2.94 -0.50
CA SER A 69 27.11 -3.97 -0.03
C SER A 69 27.51 -4.49 1.35
N GLN A 70 26.66 -5.32 1.98
CA GLN A 70 27.02 -6.02 3.21
C GLN A 70 28.07 -7.13 2.99
N GLY A 71 28.28 -7.58 1.74
CA GLY A 71 29.29 -8.57 1.36
C GLY A 71 30.63 -7.98 0.92
N GLY A 72 30.72 -6.65 0.80
CA GLY A 72 31.96 -5.96 0.44
C GLY A 72 31.74 -4.74 -0.44
N ILE A 73 32.86 -4.25 -0.98
CA ILE A 73 32.95 -3.12 -1.91
C ILE A 73 33.29 -3.68 -3.29
N GLN A 74 32.57 -3.27 -4.33
CA GLN A 74 32.94 -3.45 -5.73
C GLN A 74 33.13 -2.09 -6.40
N LEU A 75 33.98 -2.03 -7.42
CA LEU A 75 34.33 -0.83 -8.14
C LEU A 75 34.46 -1.13 -9.63
N PHE A 76 33.62 -0.51 -10.44
CA PHE A 76 33.65 -0.63 -11.89
C PHE A 76 34.29 0.62 -12.51
N VAL A 77 35.00 0.45 -13.61
CA VAL A 77 35.66 1.55 -14.34
C VAL A 77 35.05 1.65 -15.73
N TYR A 78 34.80 2.89 -16.15
CA TYR A 78 34.33 3.23 -17.49
C TYR A 78 35.22 4.32 -18.09
N ASP A 79 35.22 4.45 -19.41
CA ASP A 79 35.79 5.62 -20.08
C ASP A 79 34.88 6.85 -19.91
N ARG A 80 35.31 7.99 -20.46
CA ARG A 80 34.56 9.24 -20.45
C ARG A 80 33.20 9.17 -21.19
N ALA A 81 33.01 8.21 -22.09
CA ALA A 81 31.75 7.98 -22.80
C ALA A 81 30.81 6.98 -22.09
N GLY A 82 31.26 6.34 -21.00
CA GLY A 82 30.52 5.34 -20.25
C GLY A 82 30.74 3.90 -20.71
N SER A 83 31.73 3.63 -21.57
CA SER A 83 32.08 2.26 -22.01
C SER A 83 32.90 1.55 -20.94
N PRO A 84 32.63 0.28 -20.58
CA PRO A 84 33.41 -0.44 -19.56
C PRO A 84 34.90 -0.60 -19.91
N VAL A 85 35.77 -0.37 -18.92
CA VAL A 85 37.23 -0.45 -19.06
C VAL A 85 37.76 -1.72 -18.38
N ALA A 86 38.67 -2.44 -19.04
CA ALA A 86 39.20 -3.71 -18.53
C ALA A 86 40.18 -3.51 -17.35
N VAL A 87 39.80 -3.96 -16.16
CA VAL A 87 40.57 -3.78 -14.91
C VAL A 87 41.45 -4.97 -14.50
N GLN A 88 41.77 -5.91 -15.39
CA GLN A 88 42.53 -7.14 -15.01
C GLN A 88 43.93 -6.86 -14.42
N GLN A 89 44.61 -5.82 -14.91
CA GLN A 89 45.87 -5.32 -14.33
C GLN A 89 45.67 -4.28 -13.22
N GLY A 90 44.42 -3.82 -13.02
CA GLY A 90 44.05 -2.87 -12.00
C GLY A 90 44.22 -3.45 -10.59
N ARG A 91 44.74 -2.64 -9.67
CA ARG A 91 44.84 -2.95 -8.24
C ARG A 91 44.50 -1.69 -7.46
N GLY A 92 43.98 -1.83 -6.25
CA GLY A 92 43.68 -0.68 -5.42
C GLY A 92 43.64 -0.96 -3.93
N ALA A 93 43.38 0.08 -3.16
CA ALA A 93 43.09 0.02 -1.74
C ALA A 93 41.94 0.97 -1.41
N ALA A 94 40.97 0.49 -0.64
CA ALA A 94 39.90 1.26 -0.03
C ALA A 94 40.17 1.40 1.46
N LEU A 95 40.40 2.62 1.94
CA LEU A 95 40.49 2.95 3.37
C LEU A 95 39.11 3.41 3.84
N LEU A 96 38.36 2.48 4.42
CA LEU A 96 37.03 2.69 4.96
C LEU A 96 37.10 3.28 6.38
N ARG A 97 36.29 4.31 6.64
CA ARG A 97 36.07 4.88 7.98
C ARG A 97 34.58 4.94 8.26
N VAL A 98 34.13 4.42 9.39
CA VAL A 98 32.71 4.48 9.77
C VAL A 98 32.39 5.83 10.41
N GLU A 99 31.23 6.40 10.13
CA GLU A 99 30.75 7.62 10.79
C GLU A 99 30.81 7.50 12.32
N GLY A 100 31.27 8.55 13.00
CA GLY A 100 31.51 8.58 14.45
C GLY A 100 32.73 7.75 14.92
N ASN A 101 33.47 7.10 14.03
CA ASN A 101 34.67 6.32 14.37
C ASN A 101 35.95 6.98 13.81
N ALA A 102 37.00 7.02 14.63
CA ALA A 102 38.33 7.48 14.23
C ALA A 102 39.15 6.38 13.53
N LYS A 103 38.86 5.10 13.80
CA LYS A 103 39.57 3.96 13.20
C LYS A 103 39.26 3.86 11.70
N ARG A 104 40.32 3.68 10.91
CA ARG A 104 40.29 3.40 9.48
C ARG A 104 40.67 1.95 9.25
N TYR A 105 40.00 1.30 8.29
CA TYR A 105 40.23 -0.09 7.90
C TYR A 105 40.61 -0.12 6.42
N ARG A 106 41.78 -0.69 6.09
CA ARG A 106 42.21 -0.87 4.70
C ARG A 106 41.72 -2.22 4.19
N TYR A 107 41.15 -2.20 2.99
CA TYR A 107 40.84 -3.38 2.20
C TYR A 107 41.46 -3.22 0.82
N ASP A 108 42.17 -4.24 0.33
CA ASP A 108 42.76 -4.22 -1.00
C ASP A 108 41.72 -4.63 -2.06
N LEU A 109 41.67 -3.87 -3.16
CA LEU A 109 40.74 -4.05 -4.26
C LEU A 109 41.43 -4.86 -5.38
N LEU A 110 40.91 -6.06 -5.66
CA LEU A 110 41.47 -7.02 -6.61
C LEU A 110 40.46 -7.37 -7.73
N PRO A 111 40.91 -7.68 -8.96
CA PRO A 111 40.00 -8.04 -10.05
C PRO A 111 39.09 -9.23 -9.71
N ASP A 112 37.79 -9.07 -9.90
CA ASP A 112 36.77 -10.04 -9.47
C ASP A 112 36.36 -11.05 -10.56
N GLY A 113 36.96 -10.94 -11.75
CA GLY A 113 36.63 -11.74 -12.93
C GLY A 113 35.34 -11.34 -13.65
N LYS A 114 34.61 -10.33 -13.14
CA LYS A 114 33.31 -9.85 -13.65
C LYS A 114 33.40 -8.45 -14.27
N GLY A 115 34.63 -7.93 -14.42
CA GLY A 115 34.90 -6.58 -14.92
C GLY A 115 35.07 -5.53 -13.82
N GLY A 116 34.98 -5.90 -12.54
CA GLY A 116 35.19 -5.01 -11.40
C GLY A 116 36.50 -5.27 -10.65
N LEU A 117 36.87 -4.32 -9.79
CA LEU A 117 37.77 -4.54 -8.67
C LEU A 117 36.93 -4.70 -7.39
N SER A 118 37.23 -5.70 -6.57
CA SER A 118 36.44 -6.02 -5.38
C SER A 118 37.28 -6.19 -4.12
N ALA A 119 36.68 -5.85 -2.98
CA ALA A 119 37.11 -6.22 -1.65
C ALA A 119 35.94 -6.96 -0.98
N VAL A 120 36.04 -8.29 -0.90
CA VAL A 120 35.03 -9.13 -0.23
C VAL A 120 35.24 -9.01 1.29
N VAL A 121 34.30 -8.35 1.97
CA VAL A 121 34.36 -8.11 3.42
C VAL A 121 32.96 -8.03 4.00
N ASN A 122 32.74 -8.69 5.14
CA ASN A 122 31.47 -8.62 5.84
C ASN A 122 31.29 -7.24 6.51
N LEU A 123 30.43 -6.40 5.91
CA LEU A 123 30.02 -5.09 6.42
C LEU A 123 28.65 -5.12 7.12
N SER A 124 28.02 -6.28 7.31
CA SER A 124 26.69 -6.39 7.97
C SER A 124 26.63 -5.76 9.36
N ALA A 125 27.72 -5.81 10.13
CA ALA A 125 27.82 -5.20 11.46
C ALA A 125 27.75 -3.65 11.46
N ILE A 126 27.85 -3.02 10.29
CA ILE A 126 27.68 -1.57 10.08
C ILE A 126 26.58 -1.23 9.06
N ALA A 127 25.71 -2.20 8.72
CA ALA A 127 24.58 -1.99 7.82
C ALA A 127 23.64 -0.89 8.34
N GLY A 128 23.25 0.02 7.45
CA GLY A 128 22.49 1.23 7.76
C GLY A 128 23.31 2.44 8.22
N ARG A 129 24.65 2.33 8.34
CA ARG A 129 25.54 3.46 8.72
C ARG A 129 26.21 4.10 7.52
N GLN A 130 26.53 5.39 7.64
CA GLN A 130 27.43 6.06 6.71
C GLN A 130 28.88 5.62 6.93
N ILE A 131 29.62 5.57 5.83
CA ILE A 131 31.05 5.31 5.74
C ILE A 131 31.70 6.34 4.81
N GLU A 132 32.87 6.83 5.18
CA GLU A 132 33.81 7.43 4.23
C GLU A 132 34.65 6.31 3.60
N ILE A 133 34.95 6.44 2.31
CA ILE A 133 35.88 5.57 1.60
C ILE A 133 36.92 6.44 0.91
N ASP A 134 38.16 6.34 1.36
CA ASP A 134 39.34 6.89 0.67
C ASP A 134 39.87 5.80 -0.28
N VAL A 135 39.69 5.97 -1.59
CA VAL A 135 40.07 4.96 -2.61
C VAL A 135 41.33 5.39 -3.36
N GLN A 136 42.26 4.47 -3.55
CA GLN A 136 43.44 4.60 -4.41
C GLN A 136 43.51 3.43 -5.41
N LEU A 137 43.75 3.72 -6.69
CA LEU A 137 43.85 2.75 -7.78
C LEU A 137 45.13 2.93 -8.58
N VAL A 138 45.66 1.83 -9.12
CA VAL A 138 46.78 1.78 -10.08
C VAL A 138 46.51 0.69 -11.13
N GLY A 139 47.21 0.72 -12.27
CA GLY A 139 47.08 -0.30 -13.32
C GLY A 139 45.76 -0.24 -14.12
N VAL A 140 45.09 0.91 -14.09
CA VAL A 140 43.84 1.15 -14.83
C VAL A 140 44.15 1.76 -16.21
N PRO A 141 43.62 1.22 -17.33
CA PRO A 141 43.77 1.83 -18.65
C PRO A 141 43.29 3.29 -18.70
N SER A 142 43.76 4.05 -19.70
CA SER A 142 43.43 5.48 -19.89
C SER A 142 43.88 6.45 -18.78
N THR A 143 44.55 5.99 -17.72
CA THR A 143 45.12 6.84 -16.65
C THR A 143 46.58 7.22 -16.88
N SER A 144 47.17 6.84 -18.01
CA SER A 144 48.61 7.03 -18.33
C SER A 144 49.56 6.50 -17.24
N GLY A 145 49.15 5.46 -16.49
CA GLY A 145 49.91 4.87 -15.39
C GLY A 145 49.85 5.66 -14.07
N GLN A 146 49.14 6.79 -14.02
CA GLN A 146 48.99 7.57 -12.79
C GLN A 146 48.03 6.88 -11.80
N ALA A 147 48.29 7.06 -10.51
CA ALA A 147 47.40 6.56 -9.47
C ALA A 147 46.16 7.43 -9.36
N VAL A 148 44.96 6.83 -9.48
CA VAL A 148 43.70 7.56 -9.32
C VAL A 148 43.29 7.50 -7.86
N VAL A 149 43.17 8.67 -7.23
CA VAL A 149 42.79 8.82 -5.82
C VAL A 149 41.49 9.62 -5.72
N PHE A 150 40.55 9.13 -4.92
CA PHE A 150 39.32 9.85 -4.62
C PHE A 150 38.79 9.53 -3.22
N LYS A 151 37.80 10.32 -2.79
CA LYS A 151 37.12 10.20 -1.51
C LYS A 151 35.62 10.29 -1.77
N GLU A 152 34.83 9.49 -1.06
CA GLU A 152 33.38 9.66 -1.05
C GLU A 152 32.77 9.23 0.29
N VAL A 153 31.51 9.63 0.50
CA VAL A 153 30.64 9.10 1.55
C VAL A 153 29.63 8.19 0.90
N ALA A 154 29.48 6.99 1.45
CA ALA A 154 28.48 6.00 1.05
C ALA A 154 27.73 5.50 2.30
N THR A 155 26.58 4.84 2.10
CA THR A 155 25.84 4.17 3.18
C THR A 155 25.88 2.67 2.93
N VAL A 156 26.28 1.87 3.92
CA VAL A 156 26.21 0.41 3.80
C VAL A 156 24.73 0.00 3.79
N PRO A 157 24.20 -0.68 2.76
CA PRO A 157 22.78 -0.99 2.67
C PRO A 157 22.29 -1.79 3.88
N ALA A 158 21.14 -1.39 4.45
CA ALA A 158 20.52 -2.09 5.56
C ALA A 158 20.16 -3.54 5.19
N SER A 159 20.24 -4.46 6.15
CA SER A 159 19.86 -5.87 5.94
C SER A 159 18.35 -6.02 5.77
N GLU A 160 17.90 -7.10 5.11
CA GLU A 160 16.47 -7.39 5.03
C GLU A 160 15.83 -7.50 6.42
N THR A 161 16.56 -8.01 7.41
CA THR A 161 16.13 -8.04 8.82
C THR A 161 15.97 -6.64 9.41
N GLN A 162 16.89 -5.70 9.14
CA GLN A 162 16.77 -4.29 9.58
C GLN A 162 15.61 -3.58 8.87
N LEU A 163 15.45 -3.78 7.56
CA LEU A 163 14.37 -3.21 6.77
C LEU A 163 13.00 -3.75 7.22
N ALA A 164 12.92 -5.05 7.52
CA ALA A 164 11.74 -5.68 8.10
C ALA A 164 11.43 -5.15 9.50
N ALA A 165 12.42 -5.08 10.39
CA ALA A 165 12.25 -4.51 11.73
C ALA A 165 11.76 -3.05 11.68
N ALA A 166 12.33 -2.23 10.79
CA ALA A 166 11.90 -0.85 10.59
C ALA A 166 10.48 -0.75 9.96
N ALA A 167 10.10 -1.68 9.09
CA ALA A 167 8.75 -1.74 8.53
C ALA A 167 7.71 -2.19 9.58
N ILE A 168 8.04 -3.21 10.38
CA ILE A 168 7.26 -3.68 11.54
C ILE A 168 7.05 -2.53 12.53
N ALA A 169 8.12 -1.79 12.87
CA ALA A 169 8.06 -0.66 13.80
C ALA A 169 7.20 0.50 13.28
N ARG A 170 7.22 0.78 11.96
CA ARG A 170 6.30 1.77 11.35
C ARG A 170 4.85 1.29 11.25
N GLN A 171 4.63 -0.02 11.13
CA GLN A 171 3.28 -0.57 10.98
C GLN A 171 2.56 -0.70 12.34
N GLU A 172 3.29 -0.99 13.42
CA GLU A 172 2.89 -1.24 14.82
C GLU A 172 1.88 -2.36 15.07
N ILE A 173 0.83 -2.45 14.25
CA ILE A 173 -0.39 -3.23 14.44
C ILE A 173 -0.61 -4.17 13.25
N CYS A 174 -1.06 -5.40 13.49
CA CYS A 174 -1.50 -6.30 12.43
C CYS A 174 -2.79 -5.78 11.76
N PRO A 175 -2.84 -5.60 10.42
CA PRO A 175 -4.00 -5.02 9.76
C PRO A 175 -5.24 -5.91 9.88
N VAL A 176 -5.06 -7.23 9.91
CA VAL A 176 -6.14 -8.22 10.05
C VAL A 176 -6.71 -8.26 11.47
N SER A 177 -5.87 -8.47 12.49
CA SER A 177 -6.34 -8.77 13.86
C SER A 177 -6.48 -7.54 14.77
N GLY A 178 -5.82 -6.43 14.43
CA GLY A 178 -5.77 -5.25 15.28
C GLY A 178 -4.95 -5.35 16.56
N LYS A 179 -4.25 -6.47 16.77
CA LYS A 179 -3.26 -6.62 17.84
C LYS A 179 -1.90 -6.04 17.43
N PRO A 180 -1.08 -5.56 18.38
CA PRO A 180 0.29 -5.16 18.09
C PRO A 180 1.10 -6.29 17.44
N LEU A 181 2.02 -5.92 16.56
CA LEU A 181 3.05 -6.82 16.06
C LEU A 181 3.98 -7.23 17.21
N GLY A 182 4.53 -8.45 17.17
CA GLY A 182 5.25 -9.06 18.29
C GLY A 182 4.34 -9.66 19.39
N SER A 183 3.08 -9.22 19.52
CA SER A 183 2.20 -9.66 20.62
C SER A 183 1.72 -11.12 20.53
N MET A 184 2.10 -11.86 19.48
CA MET A 184 1.82 -13.29 19.29
C MET A 184 3.02 -14.01 18.62
N GLY A 185 4.24 -13.55 18.91
CA GLY A 185 5.48 -14.00 18.26
C GLY A 185 5.90 -13.11 17.10
N ASP A 186 6.93 -13.55 16.37
CA ASP A 186 7.58 -12.78 15.31
C ASP A 186 6.62 -12.42 14.17
N PRO A 187 6.58 -11.15 13.71
CA PRO A 187 5.69 -10.73 12.63
C PRO A 187 6.04 -11.39 11.29
N ILE A 188 5.07 -12.09 10.73
CA ILE A 188 5.18 -12.80 9.45
C ILE A 188 4.98 -11.80 8.32
N ALA A 189 5.95 -11.69 7.41
CA ALA A 189 5.79 -10.92 6.17
C ALA A 189 4.86 -11.66 5.19
N VAL A 190 3.95 -10.92 4.56
CA VAL A 190 3.03 -11.43 3.53
C VAL A 190 3.00 -10.42 2.39
N ASP A 191 3.07 -10.89 1.15
CA ASP A 191 2.82 -10.01 0.00
C ASP A 191 1.33 -9.70 -0.13
N ALA A 192 1.02 -8.41 -0.32
CA ALA A 192 -0.29 -7.93 -0.72
C ALA A 192 -0.13 -6.98 -1.91
N ASN A 193 -0.25 -7.51 -3.12
CA ASN A 193 -0.13 -6.79 -4.40
C ASN A 193 1.25 -6.15 -4.61
N GLY A 194 2.34 -6.86 -4.29
CA GLY A 194 3.72 -6.36 -4.41
C GLY A 194 4.21 -5.53 -3.22
N GLN A 195 3.35 -5.27 -2.23
CA GLN A 195 3.72 -4.63 -0.97
C GLN A 195 3.82 -5.68 0.15
N LYS A 196 5.00 -5.79 0.78
CA LYS A 196 5.16 -6.59 2.02
C LYS A 196 4.41 -5.91 3.17
N ILE A 197 3.41 -6.60 3.71
CA ILE A 197 2.71 -6.25 4.95
C ILE A 197 2.99 -7.29 6.03
N TYR A 198 3.00 -6.88 7.30
CA TYR A 198 3.36 -7.75 8.42
C TYR A 198 2.13 -8.17 9.23
N VAL A 199 2.03 -9.45 9.57
CA VAL A 199 0.91 -10.00 10.34
C VAL A 199 1.37 -10.82 11.54
N CYS A 200 0.56 -10.82 12.59
CA CYS A 200 0.90 -11.39 13.89
C CYS A 200 0.76 -12.91 14.02
N CYS A 201 0.19 -13.63 13.04
CA CYS A 201 0.06 -15.10 13.07
C CYS A 201 -0.37 -15.69 11.72
N ALA A 202 -0.20 -17.01 11.54
CA ALA A 202 -0.58 -17.75 10.33
C ALA A 202 -2.06 -17.59 9.93
N GLY A 203 -2.99 -17.49 10.89
CA GLY A 203 -4.40 -17.21 10.61
C GLY A 203 -4.62 -15.86 9.91
N CYS A 204 -3.78 -14.86 10.20
CA CYS A 204 -3.80 -13.58 9.51
C CYS A 204 -3.14 -13.66 8.12
N VAL A 205 -2.14 -14.52 7.93
CA VAL A 205 -1.54 -14.78 6.60
C VAL A 205 -2.61 -15.28 5.62
N ASN A 206 -3.43 -16.24 6.06
CA ASN A 206 -4.53 -16.78 5.25
C ASN A 206 -5.57 -15.70 4.93
N ALA A 207 -5.95 -14.88 5.91
CA ALA A 207 -6.88 -13.77 5.70
C ALA A 207 -6.38 -12.73 4.68
N VAL A 208 -5.07 -12.43 4.66
CA VAL A 208 -4.44 -11.58 3.63
C VAL A 208 -4.49 -12.26 2.26
N LYS A 209 -4.04 -13.52 2.16
CA LYS A 209 -4.05 -14.26 0.88
C LYS A 209 -5.44 -14.38 0.25
N SER A 210 -6.49 -14.49 1.06
CA SER A 210 -7.88 -14.54 0.57
C SER A 210 -8.44 -13.19 0.10
N ASN A 211 -7.81 -12.05 0.44
CA ASN A 211 -8.21 -10.72 -0.03
C ASN A 211 -7.06 -9.70 0.12
N PRO A 212 -6.02 -9.74 -0.74
CA PRO A 212 -4.84 -8.89 -0.58
C PRO A 212 -5.18 -7.41 -0.76
N ALA A 213 -6.06 -7.07 -1.71
CA ALA A 213 -6.49 -5.70 -1.96
C ALA A 213 -7.12 -5.00 -0.73
N LYS A 214 -7.78 -5.75 0.16
CA LYS A 214 -8.33 -5.21 1.42
C LYS A 214 -7.26 -4.80 2.44
N TYR A 215 -6.06 -5.37 2.39
CA TYR A 215 -5.01 -5.17 3.40
C TYR A 215 -3.71 -4.55 2.84
N ALA A 216 -3.56 -4.41 1.52
CA ALA A 216 -2.39 -3.81 0.88
C ALA A 216 -2.09 -2.38 1.42
N SER A 217 -3.12 -1.55 1.57
CA SER A 217 -3.01 -0.21 2.20
C SER A 217 -2.74 -0.23 3.71
N GLY A 218 -2.47 -1.39 4.31
CA GLY A 218 -2.17 -1.56 5.73
C GLY A 218 -3.36 -1.21 6.64
N ARG A 219 -3.14 -0.33 7.61
CA ARG A 219 -4.19 0.30 8.43
C ARG A 219 -4.16 1.80 8.23
N PRO A 220 -5.34 2.47 8.16
CA PRO A 220 -5.39 3.92 8.11
C PRO A 220 -4.83 4.53 9.40
N GLU A 221 -4.17 5.68 9.28
CA GLU A 221 -3.62 6.42 10.43
C GLU A 221 -4.73 6.86 11.40
N ILE A 222 -4.42 6.89 12.70
CA ILE A 222 -5.37 7.21 13.77
C ILE A 222 -4.86 8.34 14.66
N THR A 223 -5.14 9.58 14.25
CA THR A 223 -4.86 10.80 15.01
C THR A 223 -6.03 11.14 15.95
N VAL A 224 -5.73 11.78 17.08
CA VAL A 224 -6.68 11.98 18.19
C VAL A 224 -6.58 13.42 18.69
N THR A 225 -7.69 14.14 18.64
CA THR A 225 -7.81 15.56 19.02
C THR A 225 -9.11 15.82 19.79
N SER A 226 -9.27 17.01 20.37
CA SER A 226 -10.58 17.45 20.89
C SER A 226 -11.44 17.96 19.72
N ALA A 227 -12.74 17.65 19.72
CA ALA A 227 -13.66 18.19 18.71
C ALA A 227 -13.77 19.72 18.84
N THR A 228 -13.71 20.41 17.71
CA THR A 228 -13.72 21.89 17.62
C THR A 228 -15.12 22.42 17.31
N ALA A 229 -15.30 23.74 17.36
CA ALA A 229 -16.56 24.37 16.93
C ALA A 229 -16.90 24.05 15.45
N ALA A 230 -15.90 23.88 14.59
CA ALA A 230 -16.08 23.49 13.18
C ALA A 230 -16.60 22.04 13.04
N ASP A 231 -16.39 21.18 14.04
CA ASP A 231 -16.86 19.80 14.05
C ASP A 231 -18.34 19.65 14.48
N ALA A 232 -18.97 20.72 14.99
CA ALA A 232 -20.29 20.65 15.65
C ALA A 232 -21.38 20.01 14.78
N ALA A 233 -21.40 20.28 13.47
CA ALA A 233 -22.35 19.66 12.55
C ALA A 233 -22.13 18.15 12.36
N LEU A 234 -20.88 17.69 12.42
CA LEU A 234 -20.53 16.26 12.32
C LEU A 234 -20.78 15.52 13.64
N VAL A 235 -20.50 16.17 14.78
CA VAL A 235 -20.87 15.70 16.11
C VAL A 235 -22.40 15.51 16.20
N ALA A 236 -23.17 16.53 15.78
CA ALA A 236 -24.63 16.47 15.76
C ALA A 236 -25.16 15.38 14.81
N LYS A 237 -24.56 15.23 13.62
CA LYS A 237 -24.92 14.16 12.67
C LYS A 237 -24.65 12.76 13.22
N GLN A 238 -23.55 12.56 13.96
CA GLN A 238 -23.23 11.27 14.56
C GLN A 238 -24.11 10.98 15.80
N ALA A 239 -24.43 12.02 16.57
CA ALA A 239 -25.27 12.05 17.78
C ALA A 239 -24.82 11.18 18.98
N LYS A 240 -24.31 9.96 18.75
CA LYS A 240 -23.90 8.98 19.75
C LYS A 240 -22.44 8.54 19.61
N CYS A 241 -21.85 8.09 20.71
CA CYS A 241 -20.54 7.45 20.73
C CYS A 241 -20.64 5.99 20.22
N PRO A 242 -19.98 5.59 19.13
CA PRO A 242 -20.10 4.23 18.55
C PRO A 242 -19.45 3.14 19.41
N VAL A 243 -18.86 3.51 20.56
CA VAL A 243 -18.16 2.62 21.49
C VAL A 243 -18.99 2.30 22.74
N MET A 244 -19.93 3.18 23.11
CA MET A 244 -20.74 3.11 24.34
C MET A 244 -22.25 3.35 24.10
N ASP A 245 -22.66 3.78 22.90
CA ASP A 245 -24.03 4.20 22.51
C ASP A 245 -24.60 5.42 23.26
N GLU A 246 -23.80 6.06 24.11
CA GLU A 246 -24.11 7.29 24.85
C GLU A 246 -24.16 8.54 23.94
N PRO A 247 -24.99 9.55 24.25
CA PRO A 247 -25.01 10.82 23.52
C PRO A 247 -23.65 11.54 23.56
N LEU A 248 -23.23 12.13 22.42
CA LEU A 248 -22.04 12.98 22.38
C LEU A 248 -22.31 14.30 23.11
N GLY A 249 -21.40 14.68 24.01
CA GLY A 249 -21.54 15.85 24.90
C GLY A 249 -21.91 15.51 26.34
N SER A 250 -22.44 14.30 26.62
CA SER A 250 -22.85 13.88 27.98
C SER A 250 -21.69 13.84 29.00
N MET A 251 -20.47 13.59 28.52
CA MET A 251 -19.23 13.55 29.31
C MET A 251 -18.31 14.74 29.00
N GLY A 252 -18.87 15.86 28.53
CA GLY A 252 -18.13 17.05 28.12
C GLY A 252 -17.71 17.04 26.65
N GLN A 253 -16.68 17.81 26.32
CA GLN A 253 -16.23 18.04 24.94
C GLN A 253 -15.85 16.71 24.23
N PRO A 254 -16.53 16.34 23.12
CA PRO A 254 -16.24 15.09 22.42
C PRO A 254 -14.79 14.98 21.93
N VAL A 255 -14.27 13.76 21.92
CA VAL A 255 -12.94 13.46 21.36
C VAL A 255 -13.10 13.10 19.89
N LYS A 256 -12.40 13.82 19.02
CA LYS A 256 -12.31 13.57 17.58
C LYS A 256 -11.18 12.58 17.32
N VAL A 257 -11.49 11.48 16.64
CA VAL A 257 -10.53 10.47 16.21
C VAL A 257 -10.64 10.34 14.70
N MET A 258 -9.63 10.83 13.99
CA MET A 258 -9.51 10.58 12.56
C MET A 258 -9.14 9.10 12.37
N VAL A 259 -9.71 8.47 11.35
CA VAL A 259 -9.32 7.12 10.91
C VAL A 259 -9.15 7.20 9.39
N GLY A 260 -7.95 7.57 8.96
CA GLY A 260 -7.77 8.25 7.66
C GLY A 260 -8.59 9.55 7.64
N ASP A 261 -9.17 9.91 6.50
CA ASP A 261 -9.90 11.18 6.32
C ASP A 261 -11.27 11.25 7.04
N LYS A 262 -11.64 10.22 7.80
CA LYS A 262 -12.98 10.05 8.40
C LYS A 262 -12.99 10.29 9.92
N PRO A 263 -13.55 11.42 10.42
CA PRO A 263 -13.64 11.72 11.85
C PRO A 263 -14.74 10.94 12.60
N ILE A 264 -14.32 10.02 13.46
CA ILE A 264 -15.18 9.40 14.48
C ILE A 264 -15.17 10.28 15.75
N PHE A 265 -16.35 10.57 16.31
CA PHE A 265 -16.47 11.27 17.59
C PHE A 265 -16.78 10.33 18.76
N LEU A 266 -16.22 10.62 19.93
CA LEU A 266 -16.35 9.79 21.14
C LEU A 266 -16.80 10.64 22.34
N CYS A 267 -17.58 10.05 23.26
CA CYS A 267 -17.95 10.70 24.52
C CYS A 267 -16.73 11.00 25.42
N CYS A 268 -15.70 10.14 25.42
CA CYS A 268 -14.54 10.28 26.30
C CYS A 268 -13.24 9.70 25.71
N LYS A 269 -12.09 10.14 26.26
CA LYS A 269 -10.75 9.66 25.88
C LYS A 269 -10.57 8.14 26.12
N GLY A 270 -11.30 7.53 27.06
CA GLY A 270 -11.22 6.10 27.34
C GLY A 270 -11.58 5.21 26.13
N CYS A 271 -12.47 5.69 25.26
CA CYS A 271 -12.92 4.96 24.07
C CYS A 271 -11.84 4.87 22.97
N VAL A 272 -10.82 5.74 22.98
CA VAL A 272 -9.77 5.82 21.94
C VAL A 272 -9.02 4.50 21.76
N LYS A 273 -8.74 3.76 22.84
CA LYS A 273 -8.05 2.46 22.76
C LYS A 273 -8.84 1.42 21.96
N LYS A 274 -10.17 1.43 22.05
CA LYS A 274 -11.05 0.54 21.26
C LYS A 274 -11.05 0.95 19.78
N ILE A 275 -11.05 2.25 19.45
CA ILE A 275 -10.90 2.71 18.06
C ILE A 275 -9.53 2.30 17.48
N LYS A 276 -8.43 2.44 18.23
CA LYS A 276 -7.10 1.98 17.77
C LYS A 276 -7.02 0.46 17.57
N ALA A 277 -7.72 -0.32 18.39
CA ALA A 277 -7.81 -1.77 18.21
C ALA A 277 -8.63 -2.17 16.96
N GLU A 278 -9.82 -1.59 16.76
CA GLU A 278 -10.78 -2.02 15.72
C GLU A 278 -11.30 -0.88 14.82
N PRO A 279 -10.45 -0.09 14.15
CA PRO A 279 -10.84 1.12 13.42
C PRO A 279 -11.92 0.88 12.36
N ALA A 280 -11.80 -0.19 11.57
CA ALA A 280 -12.76 -0.53 10.51
C ALA A 280 -14.16 -0.84 11.04
N LYS A 281 -14.27 -1.46 12.22
CA LYS A 281 -15.55 -1.78 12.89
C LYS A 281 -16.28 -0.51 13.31
N TYR A 282 -15.55 0.44 13.88
CA TYR A 282 -16.13 1.70 14.34
C TYR A 282 -16.37 2.70 13.20
N LEU A 283 -15.57 2.67 12.12
CA LEU A 283 -15.89 3.35 10.87
C LEU A 283 -17.20 2.83 10.26
N ALA A 284 -17.41 1.50 10.23
CA ALA A 284 -18.68 0.91 9.78
C ALA A 284 -19.85 1.27 10.72
N ALA A 285 -19.61 1.46 12.02
CA ALA A 285 -20.64 1.90 12.95
C ALA A 285 -21.06 3.38 12.76
N VAL A 286 -20.18 4.25 12.24
CA VAL A 286 -20.43 5.70 12.06
C VAL A 286 -20.83 6.06 10.62
N TYR A 287 -20.24 5.41 9.62
CA TYR A 287 -20.43 5.71 8.20
C TYR A 287 -21.11 4.59 7.41
N GLY A 288 -21.51 3.51 8.08
CA GLY A 288 -22.11 2.32 7.46
C GLY A 288 -23.59 2.46 7.12
N ASP A 289 -23.96 3.45 6.31
CA ASP A 289 -25.22 3.44 5.52
C ASP A 289 -25.13 2.45 4.34
N SER A 290 -24.45 1.34 4.60
CA SER A 290 -24.28 0.08 3.90
C SER A 290 -23.44 -0.79 4.85
N ALA A 291 -23.97 -1.94 5.27
CA ALA A 291 -23.36 -2.82 6.29
C ALA A 291 -23.23 -2.25 7.73
N LYS A 292 -24.31 -1.65 8.25
CA LYS A 292 -24.58 -1.57 9.70
C LYS A 292 -24.36 -2.95 10.35
N PRO A 293 -23.58 -3.09 11.43
CA PRO A 293 -23.36 -4.36 12.11
C PRO A 293 -24.56 -4.75 12.98
N THR A 294 -25.70 -5.02 12.34
CA THR A 294 -26.82 -5.71 12.99
C THR A 294 -26.37 -7.11 13.41
N LYS A 295 -26.75 -7.51 14.64
CA LYS A 295 -26.73 -8.90 15.12
C LYS A 295 -27.18 -9.81 13.98
N GLN A 296 -26.25 -10.60 13.42
CA GLN A 296 -26.31 -11.15 12.05
C GLN A 296 -27.75 -11.34 11.56
N VAL A 297 -28.25 -10.38 10.75
CA VAL A 297 -29.47 -10.59 9.99
C VAL A 297 -29.09 -11.50 8.83
N SER A 298 -29.03 -12.79 9.18
CA SER A 298 -29.23 -13.91 8.29
C SER A 298 -30.24 -13.52 7.22
N ALA A 299 -29.73 -13.38 6.00
CA ALA A 299 -30.54 -13.17 4.83
C ALA A 299 -31.57 -14.31 4.78
N SER A 300 -32.84 -13.98 4.59
CA SER A 300 -33.93 -14.93 4.80
C SER A 300 -34.88 -15.00 3.62
N VAL A 301 -35.40 -16.19 3.38
CA VAL A 301 -36.35 -16.53 2.33
C VAL A 301 -37.65 -17.06 2.94
N PRO A 302 -38.78 -16.99 2.21
CA PRO A 302 -40.07 -17.42 2.76
C PRO A 302 -40.06 -18.87 3.24
N ALA A 303 -40.49 -19.08 4.48
CA ALA A 303 -40.76 -20.38 5.10
C ALA A 303 -42.05 -21.04 4.60
N ARG A 304 -42.91 -20.27 3.93
CA ARG A 304 -44.18 -20.70 3.33
C ARG A 304 -44.13 -20.47 1.82
N GLY A 305 -44.77 -21.34 1.07
CA GLY A 305 -44.84 -21.32 -0.40
C GLY A 305 -45.58 -22.56 -0.91
N GLU A 306 -45.66 -22.72 -2.23
CA GLU A 306 -46.30 -23.89 -2.83
C GLU A 306 -45.49 -25.16 -2.55
N SER A 307 -46.09 -26.13 -1.87
CA SER A 307 -45.46 -27.41 -1.53
C SER A 307 -45.59 -28.41 -2.69
N VAL A 308 -44.48 -28.93 -3.17
CA VAL A 308 -44.43 -30.00 -4.20
C VAL A 308 -44.56 -31.38 -3.54
N ARG A 309 -43.97 -31.53 -2.34
CA ARG A 309 -44.08 -32.69 -1.44
C ARG A 309 -43.95 -32.19 0.00
N GLU A 310 -44.24 -33.04 0.98
CA GLU A 310 -43.97 -32.75 2.39
C GLU A 310 -42.50 -32.33 2.60
N GLY A 311 -42.27 -31.21 3.27
CA GLY A 311 -40.93 -30.63 3.47
C GLY A 311 -40.27 -30.02 2.23
N VAL A 312 -40.90 -30.04 1.05
CA VAL A 312 -40.35 -29.56 -0.23
C VAL A 312 -41.21 -28.47 -0.86
N LEU A 313 -40.69 -27.24 -0.89
CA LEU A 313 -41.32 -26.08 -1.49
C LEU A 313 -40.77 -25.81 -2.89
N LYS A 314 -41.58 -25.21 -3.76
CA LYS A 314 -41.06 -24.50 -4.95
C LYS A 314 -40.21 -23.31 -4.51
N VAL A 315 -39.27 -22.92 -5.36
CA VAL A 315 -38.53 -21.66 -5.20
C VAL A 315 -39.37 -20.46 -5.62
N THR A 316 -39.00 -19.28 -5.13
CA THR A 316 -39.63 -17.99 -5.42
C THR A 316 -38.58 -16.99 -5.91
N ALA A 317 -38.99 -15.81 -6.38
CA ALA A 317 -38.06 -14.74 -6.76
C ALA A 317 -37.09 -14.35 -5.62
N ALA A 318 -37.50 -14.48 -4.36
CA ALA A 318 -36.67 -14.23 -3.19
C ALA A 318 -35.53 -15.26 -3.00
N ASP A 319 -35.64 -16.44 -3.62
CA ASP A 319 -34.65 -17.52 -3.51
C ASP A 319 -33.51 -17.38 -4.54
N ALA A 320 -33.72 -16.65 -5.64
CA ALA A 320 -32.76 -16.49 -6.74
C ALA A 320 -31.32 -16.08 -6.31
N PRO A 321 -31.09 -15.08 -5.44
CA PRO A 321 -29.73 -14.69 -5.02
C PRO A 321 -29.03 -15.70 -4.09
N PHE A 322 -29.73 -16.76 -3.68
CA PHE A 322 -29.17 -17.87 -2.90
C PHE A 322 -28.96 -19.11 -3.78
N ILE A 323 -29.88 -19.39 -4.70
CA ILE A 323 -29.72 -20.39 -5.78
C ILE A 323 -28.46 -20.10 -6.60
N ALA A 324 -28.25 -18.83 -6.98
CA ALA A 324 -27.06 -18.39 -7.72
C ALA A 324 -25.73 -18.55 -6.94
N LYS A 325 -25.78 -18.79 -5.63
CA LYS A 325 -24.60 -19.10 -4.79
C LYS A 325 -24.49 -20.60 -4.54
N GLN A 326 -25.62 -21.27 -4.32
CA GLN A 326 -25.72 -22.72 -4.14
C GLN A 326 -25.86 -23.43 -5.49
N VAL A 327 -24.92 -23.22 -6.43
CA VAL A 327 -25.04 -23.71 -7.82
C VAL A 327 -25.26 -25.23 -7.93
N LYS A 328 -24.81 -26.00 -6.92
CA LYS A 328 -24.94 -27.46 -6.84
C LYS A 328 -25.90 -27.92 -5.74
N CYS A 329 -26.53 -29.06 -5.97
CA CYS A 329 -27.29 -29.83 -4.99
C CYS A 329 -26.35 -30.54 -4.01
N PRO A 330 -26.33 -30.21 -2.70
CA PRO A 330 -25.37 -30.79 -1.74
C PRO A 330 -25.64 -32.27 -1.41
N VAL A 331 -26.63 -32.90 -2.06
CA VAL A 331 -27.03 -34.30 -1.86
C VAL A 331 -26.56 -35.21 -3.00
N MET A 332 -26.33 -34.65 -4.19
CA MET A 332 -25.93 -35.37 -5.42
C MET A 332 -24.72 -34.74 -6.14
N ASP A 333 -24.30 -33.53 -5.74
CA ASP A 333 -23.26 -32.68 -6.36
C ASP A 333 -23.52 -32.24 -7.82
N GLU A 334 -24.70 -32.57 -8.35
CA GLU A 334 -25.24 -32.10 -9.64
C GLU A 334 -25.70 -30.63 -9.59
N PRO A 335 -25.78 -29.93 -10.74
CA PRO A 335 -26.44 -28.63 -10.86
C PRO A 335 -27.89 -28.64 -10.36
N LEU A 336 -28.37 -27.52 -9.81
CA LEU A 336 -29.72 -27.42 -9.23
C LEU A 336 -30.89 -27.54 -10.22
N ASP A 337 -30.64 -27.31 -11.51
CA ASP A 337 -31.60 -27.37 -12.62
C ASP A 337 -31.63 -28.76 -13.30
N ALA A 338 -30.54 -29.52 -13.22
CA ALA A 338 -30.33 -30.78 -13.97
C ALA A 338 -31.41 -31.87 -13.79
N MET A 339 -32.13 -31.87 -12.66
CA MET A 339 -33.14 -32.91 -12.32
C MET A 339 -34.55 -32.32 -12.09
N GLY A 340 -34.86 -31.19 -12.76
CA GLY A 340 -36.17 -30.54 -12.71
C GLY A 340 -36.39 -29.60 -11.51
N GLY A 341 -35.32 -29.27 -10.78
CA GLY A 341 -35.30 -28.24 -9.75
C GLY A 341 -35.02 -26.83 -10.31
N PRO A 342 -34.64 -25.86 -9.46
CA PRO A 342 -34.40 -25.99 -8.02
C PRO A 342 -35.67 -26.13 -7.17
N PHE A 343 -35.58 -26.95 -6.12
CA PHE A 343 -36.55 -27.00 -5.01
C PHE A 343 -35.92 -26.51 -3.71
N LYS A 344 -36.75 -26.09 -2.74
CA LYS A 344 -36.34 -25.58 -1.43
C LYS A 344 -36.77 -26.52 -0.30
N VAL A 345 -35.85 -26.85 0.60
CA VAL A 345 -36.09 -27.72 1.78
C VAL A 345 -35.65 -27.03 3.08
N ASN A 346 -36.36 -27.30 4.16
CA ASN A 346 -36.03 -26.81 5.51
C ASN A 346 -35.01 -27.73 6.21
N ALA A 347 -33.85 -27.16 6.56
CA ALA A 347 -32.82 -27.76 7.40
C ALA A 347 -32.65 -26.89 8.67
N VAL A 348 -33.39 -27.22 9.74
CA VAL A 348 -33.35 -26.54 11.06
C VAL A 348 -33.47 -25.01 10.94
N GLY A 349 -34.53 -24.54 10.27
CA GLY A 349 -34.81 -23.12 10.08
C GLY A 349 -33.96 -22.44 9.01
N LYS A 350 -33.26 -23.21 8.16
CA LYS A 350 -32.46 -22.70 7.03
C LYS A 350 -32.87 -23.38 5.72
N ALA A 351 -32.81 -22.65 4.61
CA ALA A 351 -33.14 -23.20 3.30
C ALA A 351 -31.93 -23.92 2.69
N ILE A 352 -32.14 -25.14 2.21
CA ILE A 352 -31.22 -25.85 1.33
C ILE A 352 -31.91 -26.07 -0.01
N TYR A 353 -31.26 -25.67 -1.10
CA TYR A 353 -31.73 -25.92 -2.45
C TYR A 353 -31.29 -27.29 -2.98
N ILE A 354 -32.14 -27.98 -3.74
CA ILE A 354 -31.88 -29.32 -4.28
C ILE A 354 -32.37 -29.48 -5.73
N CYS A 355 -31.69 -30.35 -6.48
CA CYS A 355 -32.00 -30.63 -7.89
C CYS A 355 -33.29 -31.43 -8.08
N CYS A 356 -33.71 -32.27 -7.11
CA CYS A 356 -34.95 -33.04 -7.20
C CYS A 356 -35.59 -33.27 -5.81
N PRO A 357 -36.93 -33.48 -5.71
CA PRO A 357 -37.60 -33.63 -4.41
C PRO A 357 -37.19 -34.89 -3.63
N GLY A 358 -36.58 -35.88 -4.29
CA GLY A 358 -36.07 -37.10 -3.65
C GLY A 358 -34.92 -36.83 -2.67
N CYS A 359 -34.16 -35.75 -2.87
CA CYS A 359 -33.05 -35.38 -2.00
C CYS A 359 -33.49 -34.91 -0.60
N ALA A 360 -34.75 -34.49 -0.44
CA ALA A 360 -35.27 -33.91 0.79
C ALA A 360 -35.20 -34.86 2.00
N LYS A 361 -35.48 -36.16 1.81
CA LYS A 361 -35.43 -37.15 2.90
C LYS A 361 -34.06 -37.27 3.54
N LYS A 362 -32.97 -37.15 2.75
CA LYS A 362 -31.59 -37.15 3.27
C LYS A 362 -31.32 -35.89 4.10
N ILE A 363 -31.78 -34.73 3.64
CA ILE A 363 -31.65 -33.45 4.37
C ILE A 363 -32.44 -33.46 5.68
N ALA A 364 -33.64 -34.03 5.70
CA ALA A 364 -34.44 -34.15 6.92
C ALA A 364 -33.80 -35.09 7.96
N ALA A 365 -33.11 -36.15 7.51
CA ALA A 365 -32.44 -37.11 8.39
C ALA A 365 -31.12 -36.58 9.00
N ASP A 366 -30.36 -35.77 8.26
CA ASP A 366 -29.10 -35.18 8.75
C ASP A 366 -28.89 -33.75 8.23
N PRO A 367 -29.65 -32.76 8.73
CA PRO A 367 -29.55 -31.39 8.26
C PRO A 367 -28.21 -30.73 8.63
N ALA A 368 -27.57 -31.18 9.71
CA ALA A 368 -26.30 -30.63 10.18
C ALA A 368 -25.15 -30.92 9.21
N LYS A 369 -25.09 -32.13 8.64
CA LYS A 369 -24.16 -32.51 7.59
C LYS A 369 -24.33 -31.68 6.33
N TYR A 370 -25.54 -31.54 5.80
CA TYR A 370 -25.76 -30.77 4.57
C TYR A 370 -25.51 -29.26 4.76
N LEU A 371 -25.83 -28.69 5.92
CA LEU A 371 -25.42 -27.33 6.28
C LEU A 371 -23.90 -27.18 6.45
N THR A 372 -23.16 -28.27 6.70
CA THR A 372 -21.69 -28.27 6.78
C THR A 372 -21.05 -28.41 5.40
N ILE A 373 -21.60 -29.25 4.52
CA ILE A 373 -21.20 -29.37 3.11
C ILE A 373 -21.30 -28.00 2.42
N LEU A 374 -22.42 -27.29 2.59
CA LEU A 374 -22.59 -25.94 2.05
C LEU A 374 -21.53 -24.96 2.57
N LYS A 375 -21.23 -24.96 3.88
CA LYS A 375 -20.16 -24.13 4.44
C LYS A 375 -18.78 -24.44 3.84
N SER A 376 -18.44 -25.70 3.62
CA SER A 376 -17.17 -26.07 2.97
C SER A 376 -17.11 -25.67 1.49
N GLN A 377 -18.26 -25.55 0.82
CA GLN A 377 -18.39 -24.98 -0.53
C GLN A 377 -18.46 -23.44 -0.53
N GLY A 378 -18.28 -22.77 0.62
CA GLY A 378 -18.40 -21.31 0.75
C GLY A 378 -19.84 -20.77 0.72
N VAL A 379 -20.84 -21.65 0.69
CA VAL A 379 -22.26 -21.32 0.58
C VAL A 379 -22.88 -21.14 1.97
N GLN A 380 -23.48 -19.98 2.21
CA GLN A 380 -24.23 -19.72 3.44
C GLN A 380 -25.74 -19.88 3.20
N ALA A 381 -26.33 -20.94 3.74
CA ALA A 381 -27.77 -21.20 3.70
C ALA A 381 -28.56 -20.05 4.37
N PRO A 382 -29.55 -19.45 3.69
CA PRO A 382 -30.38 -18.40 4.26
C PRO A 382 -31.35 -18.96 5.33
N GLU A 383 -31.90 -18.09 6.19
CA GLU A 383 -32.94 -18.50 7.14
C GLU A 383 -34.32 -18.58 6.50
N LEU A 384 -35.14 -19.51 6.97
CA LEU A 384 -36.56 -19.59 6.63
C LEU A 384 -37.34 -18.73 7.63
N ARG A 385 -38.10 -17.75 7.13
CA ARG A 385 -39.00 -16.88 7.91
C ARG A 385 -40.39 -16.83 7.29
#